data_AF-A0A7X0GJP7-F1
#
_entry.id   AF-A0A7X0GJP7-F1
#
_cell.length_a   1.000
_cell.length_b   1.000
_cell.length_c   1.000
_cell.angle_alpha   90.00
_cell.angle_beta   90.00
_cell.angle_gamma   90.00
#
_symmetry.space_group_name_H-M   'P 1'
#
loop_
_entity.id
_entity.type
_entity.pdbx_description
1 polymer ?
#
loop_
_entity_poly.entity_id
_entity_poly.type
_entity_poly.pdbx_seq_one_letter_code
_entity_poly.pdbx_strand_id
1 'polypeptide(L)'
;MASLPAPGRARARLEWRQHDVAMLPLGTLFSAVRVPGRLVVALTESTETSELDEFMRHALDGGPVICDPRYLRYYALVPASVPRTWHQAIDDWKPLDVECLGHGSYLGVPRADTVECTPARAPYWSVPIDSAATLCRPLKVARLIAAGRHCLPTEREE
;
A
#
# COMPACT_ATOMS: atom_id res chain seq x y z
N MET A 1 6.68 21.21 -4.60
CA MET A 1 5.94 21.44 -5.87
C MET A 1 6.35 20.38 -6.90
N ALA A 2 5.39 19.55 -7.31
CA ALA A 2 5.31 18.67 -8.48
C ALA A 2 6.55 17.89 -8.97
N SER A 3 6.45 16.58 -8.91
CA SER A 3 7.57 15.62 -8.85
C SER A 3 7.48 14.51 -9.89
N LEU A 4 6.74 14.78 -10.96
CA LEU A 4 6.88 14.13 -12.26
C LEU A 4 7.13 15.24 -13.28
N PRO A 5 7.99 15.06 -14.29
CA PRO A 5 8.12 16.02 -15.38
C PRO A 5 6.76 16.28 -16.05
N ALA A 6 6.56 17.48 -16.60
CA ALA A 6 5.28 17.92 -17.19
C ALA A 6 4.58 16.88 -18.10
N PRO A 7 5.27 16.17 -19.02
CA PRO A 7 4.64 15.10 -19.81
C PRO A 7 4.12 13.92 -18.97
N GLY A 8 4.80 13.54 -17.89
CA GLY A 8 4.35 12.49 -16.98
C GLY A 8 3.08 12.87 -16.21
N ARG A 9 2.93 14.15 -15.85
CA ARG A 9 1.71 14.65 -15.18
C ARG A 9 0.50 14.68 -16.10
N ALA A 10 0.68 15.12 -17.34
CA ALA A 10 -0.39 15.14 -18.33
C ALA A 10 -0.86 13.71 -18.66
N ARG A 11 0.10 12.77 -18.75
CA ARG A 11 -0.20 11.34 -18.96
C ARG A 11 -0.97 10.73 -17.79
N ALA A 12 -0.52 10.93 -16.55
CA ALA A 12 -1.24 10.42 -15.37
C ALA A 12 -2.68 10.95 -15.27
N ARG A 13 -2.90 12.24 -15.58
CA ARG A 13 -4.24 12.83 -15.64
C ARG A 13 -5.10 12.25 -16.75
N LEU A 14 -4.49 11.89 -17.89
CA LEU A 14 -5.21 11.22 -18.97
C LEU A 14 -5.61 9.80 -18.57
N GLU A 15 -4.69 9.05 -17.96
CA GLU A 15 -4.93 7.68 -17.50
C GLU A 15 -6.04 7.65 -16.43
N TRP A 16 -6.01 8.53 -15.44
CA TRP A 16 -7.12 8.65 -14.49
C TRP A 16 -8.46 8.99 -15.13
N ARG A 17 -8.47 9.80 -16.20
CA ARG A 17 -9.73 10.12 -16.91
C ARG A 17 -10.26 8.96 -17.74
N GLN A 18 -9.40 8.05 -18.19
CA GLN A 18 -9.76 6.98 -19.11
C GLN A 18 -9.94 5.62 -18.42
N HIS A 19 -9.24 5.41 -17.30
CA HIS A 19 -9.05 4.10 -16.69
C HIS A 19 -9.17 4.11 -15.16
N ASP A 20 -9.46 5.26 -14.55
CA ASP A 20 -9.54 5.49 -13.09
C ASP A 20 -8.27 5.17 -12.28
N VAL A 21 -7.22 4.69 -12.94
CA VAL A 21 -5.91 4.37 -12.38
C VAL A 21 -4.83 5.00 -13.26
N ALA A 22 -3.80 5.57 -12.63
CA ALA A 22 -2.62 6.09 -13.30
C ALA A 22 -1.37 5.32 -12.85
N MET A 23 -0.49 4.98 -13.78
CA MET A 23 0.76 4.29 -13.45
C MET A 23 1.83 5.31 -13.04
N LEU A 24 2.18 5.33 -11.75
CA LEU A 24 3.18 6.25 -11.22
C LEU A 24 4.50 5.54 -10.90
N PRO A 25 5.66 6.09 -11.29
CA PRO A 25 6.95 5.53 -10.93
C PRO A 25 7.24 5.75 -9.43
N LEU A 26 7.76 4.72 -8.79
CA LEU A 26 8.18 4.73 -7.39
C LEU A 26 9.64 5.16 -7.22
N GLY A 27 10.04 5.49 -5.99
CA GLY A 27 11.43 5.77 -5.61
C GLY A 27 11.90 7.21 -5.81
N THR A 28 11.04 8.11 -6.31
CA THR A 28 11.31 9.56 -6.35
C THR A 28 10.53 10.29 -5.26
N LEU A 29 9.20 10.13 -5.26
CA LEU A 29 8.32 10.79 -4.29
C LEU A 29 8.01 9.92 -3.09
N PHE A 30 7.62 8.71 -3.41
CA PHE A 30 7.19 7.72 -2.47
C PHE A 30 7.65 6.36 -3.00
N SER A 31 7.74 5.45 -2.06
CA SER A 31 7.84 4.02 -2.27
C SER A 31 6.55 3.39 -1.77
N ALA A 32 6.37 2.09 -1.98
CA ALA A 32 5.25 1.36 -1.43
C ALA A 32 5.74 0.12 -0.70
N VAL A 33 5.16 -0.19 0.45
CA VAL A 33 5.30 -1.50 1.07
C VAL A 33 4.07 -2.32 0.69
N ARG A 34 4.28 -3.37 -0.09
CA ARG A 34 3.24 -4.34 -0.44
C ARG A 34 3.07 -5.30 0.72
N VAL A 35 1.90 -5.28 1.34
CA VAL A 35 1.50 -6.12 2.46
C VAL A 35 0.42 -7.09 1.97
N PRO A 36 0.60 -8.41 2.12
CA PRO A 36 -0.44 -9.36 1.76
C PRO A 36 -1.58 -9.33 2.77
N GLY A 37 -2.80 -9.46 2.28
CA GLY A 37 -4.01 -9.36 3.07
C GLY A 37 -4.11 -10.36 4.21
N ARG A 38 -3.48 -11.53 4.09
CA ARG A 38 -3.42 -12.52 5.18
C ARG A 38 -2.84 -11.97 6.49
N LEU A 39 -1.90 -11.02 6.42
CA LEU A 39 -1.36 -10.38 7.62
C LEU A 39 -2.38 -9.44 8.27
N VAL A 40 -3.20 -8.77 7.47
CA VAL A 40 -4.24 -7.85 7.95
C VAL A 40 -5.42 -8.63 8.50
N VAL A 41 -5.88 -9.66 7.77
CA VAL A 41 -6.95 -10.58 8.20
C VAL A 41 -6.59 -11.30 9.50
N ALA A 42 -5.33 -11.73 9.66
CA ALA A 42 -4.88 -12.34 10.92
C ALA A 42 -4.94 -11.38 12.13
N LEU A 43 -4.90 -10.06 11.91
CA LEU A 43 -4.98 -9.06 12.98
C LEU A 43 -6.41 -8.64 13.32
N THR A 44 -7.34 -8.75 12.36
CA THR A 44 -8.74 -8.37 12.55
C THR A 44 -9.66 -9.56 12.79
N GLU A 45 -9.21 -10.78 12.49
CA GLU A 45 -10.06 -11.98 12.42
C GLU A 45 -11.26 -11.80 11.48
N SER A 46 -11.16 -10.86 10.53
CA SER A 46 -12.24 -10.45 9.66
C SER A 46 -11.78 -10.35 8.20
N THR A 47 -12.71 -10.63 7.29
CA THR A 47 -12.54 -10.46 5.85
C THR A 47 -13.42 -9.34 5.30
N GLU A 48 -14.15 -8.63 6.16
CA GLU A 48 -15.04 -7.55 5.76
C GLU A 48 -14.23 -6.33 5.34
N THR A 49 -14.50 -5.82 4.13
CA THR A 49 -13.67 -4.77 3.51
C THR A 49 -13.64 -3.49 4.34
N SER A 50 -14.79 -3.06 4.84
CA SER A 50 -14.90 -1.85 5.68
C SER A 50 -14.14 -1.98 7.00
N GLU A 51 -14.12 -3.17 7.59
CA GLU A 51 -13.39 -3.43 8.84
C GLU A 51 -11.88 -3.45 8.63
N LEU A 52 -11.43 -4.07 7.53
CA LEU A 52 -10.03 -4.04 7.13
C LEU A 52 -9.55 -2.62 6.83
N ASP A 53 -10.36 -1.81 6.15
CA ASP A 53 -10.03 -0.42 5.82
C ASP A 53 -9.94 0.47 7.07
N GLU A 54 -10.89 0.33 8.00
CA GLU A 54 -10.85 1.06 9.27
C GLU A 54 -9.66 0.64 10.12
N PHE A 55 -9.36 -0.65 10.17
CA PHE A 55 -8.17 -1.16 10.85
C PHE A 55 -6.89 -0.57 10.25
N MET A 56 -6.76 -0.56 8.91
CA MET A 56 -5.59 0.01 8.22
C MET A 56 -5.45 1.50 8.52
N ARG A 57 -6.55 2.25 8.51
CA ARG A 57 -6.59 3.67 8.89
C ARG A 57 -6.05 3.87 10.32
N HIS A 58 -6.50 3.06 11.27
CA HIS A 58 -6.09 3.18 12.66
C HIS A 58 -4.63 2.76 12.88
N ALA A 59 -4.23 1.60 12.33
CA ALA A 59 -2.89 1.05 12.50
C ALA A 59 -1.78 1.94 11.91
N LEU A 60 -2.11 2.72 10.87
CA LEU A 60 -1.17 3.59 10.16
C LEU A 60 -1.36 5.08 10.46
N ASP A 61 -2.16 5.43 11.47
CA ASP A 61 -2.49 6.80 11.86
C ASP A 61 -2.97 7.67 10.68
N GLY A 62 -3.82 7.10 9.81
CA GLY A 62 -4.33 7.76 8.60
C GLY A 62 -3.34 7.84 7.44
N GLY A 63 -2.20 7.14 7.50
CA GLY A 63 -1.27 7.08 6.37
C GLY A 63 -1.91 6.40 5.14
N PRO A 64 -1.66 6.90 3.92
CA PRO A 64 -2.37 6.47 2.71
C PRO A 64 -2.03 5.04 2.28
N VAL A 65 -3.07 4.28 1.94
CA VAL A 65 -2.98 2.88 1.55
C VAL A 65 -3.88 2.62 0.34
N ILE A 66 -3.31 2.02 -0.69
CA ILE A 66 -4.06 1.49 -1.82
C ILE A 66 -4.33 0.00 -1.54
N CYS A 67 -5.57 -0.44 -1.71
CA CYS A 67 -5.91 -1.86 -1.73
C CYS A 67 -6.15 -2.32 -3.17
N ASP A 68 -5.56 -3.46 -3.53
CA ASP A 68 -5.89 -4.25 -4.71
C ASP A 68 -6.75 -5.45 -4.26
N PRO A 69 -8.08 -5.38 -4.40
CA PRO A 69 -8.99 -6.42 -3.96
C PRO A 69 -8.92 -7.71 -4.78
N ARG A 70 -8.23 -7.71 -5.94
CA ARG A 70 -8.11 -8.91 -6.79
C ARG A 70 -7.17 -9.93 -6.19
N TYR A 71 -6.10 -9.46 -5.55
CA TYR A 71 -5.09 -10.29 -4.89
C TYR A 71 -5.04 -10.08 -3.37
N LEU A 72 -5.96 -9.26 -2.85
CA LEU A 72 -5.99 -8.79 -1.47
C LEU A 72 -4.61 -8.30 -1.02
N ARG A 73 -4.10 -7.27 -1.72
CA ARG A 73 -2.79 -6.66 -1.46
C ARG A 73 -2.98 -5.22 -1.05
N TYR A 74 -2.31 -4.82 0.02
CA TYR A 74 -2.28 -3.44 0.49
C TYR A 74 -0.93 -2.82 0.15
N TYR A 75 -0.94 -1.59 -0.34
CA TYR A 75 0.25 -0.83 -0.70
C TYR A 75 0.28 0.42 0.17
N ALA A 76 1.00 0.32 1.30
CA ALA A 76 1.22 1.45 2.18
C ALA A 76 2.25 2.38 1.53
N LEU A 77 1.86 3.63 1.24
CA LEU A 77 2.77 4.58 0.60
C LEU A 77 3.70 5.18 1.66
N VAL A 78 5.01 4.99 1.47
CA VAL A 78 6.05 5.38 2.43
C VAL A 78 7.05 6.33 1.78
N PRO A 79 7.87 7.07 2.55
CA PRO A 79 8.93 7.89 1.98
C PRO A 79 9.84 7.10 1.03
N ALA A 80 10.26 7.72 -0.08
CA ALA A 80 11.10 7.07 -1.11
C ALA A 80 12.47 6.56 -0.59
N SER A 81 12.91 7.03 0.58
CA SER A 81 14.15 6.59 1.24
C SER A 81 14.03 5.24 1.97
N VAL A 82 12.82 4.73 2.20
CA VAL A 82 12.60 3.52 3.01
C VAL A 82 13.30 2.28 2.44
N PRO A 83 13.17 1.94 1.13
CA PRO A 83 13.88 0.79 0.58
C PRO A 83 15.39 0.81 0.83
N ARG A 84 15.99 2.02 0.90
CA ARG A 84 17.44 2.21 1.10
C ARG A 84 17.86 2.21 2.57
N THR A 85 16.95 2.49 3.49
CA THR A 85 17.27 2.66 4.92
C THR A 85 16.86 1.46 5.77
N TRP A 86 16.05 0.55 5.23
CA TRP A 86 15.45 -0.59 5.94
C TRP A 86 15.84 -1.97 5.36
N HIS A 87 16.97 -2.08 4.65
CA HIS A 87 17.37 -3.32 3.95
C HIS A 87 17.24 -4.60 4.78
N GLN A 88 17.73 -4.58 6.03
CA GLN A 88 17.69 -5.78 6.90
C GLN A 88 16.25 -6.20 7.24
N ALA A 89 15.38 -5.24 7.58
CA ALA A 89 13.97 -5.53 7.85
C ALA A 89 13.25 -6.05 6.59
N ILE A 90 13.63 -5.55 5.41
CA ILE A 90 13.07 -6.01 4.13
C ILE A 90 13.42 -7.48 3.87
N ASP A 91 14.65 -7.90 4.19
CA ASP A 91 15.03 -9.30 4.07
C ASP A 91 14.24 -10.21 5.02
N ASP A 92 14.03 -9.77 6.27
CA ASP A 92 13.22 -10.49 7.26
C ASP A 92 11.73 -10.60 6.87
N TRP A 93 11.27 -9.72 5.99
CA TRP A 93 9.89 -9.65 5.52
C TRP A 93 9.62 -10.53 4.29
N LYS A 94 10.66 -10.98 3.56
CA LYS A 94 10.52 -11.83 2.37
C LYS A 94 9.73 -13.11 2.62
N PRO A 95 9.93 -13.88 3.72
CA PRO A 95 9.14 -15.07 4.01
C PRO A 95 7.64 -14.77 4.20
N LEU A 96 7.30 -13.52 4.52
CA LEU A 96 5.93 -13.07 4.67
C LEU A 96 5.32 -12.55 3.36
N ASP A 97 6.00 -12.68 2.21
CA ASP A 97 5.60 -12.08 0.92
C ASP A 97 5.32 -10.56 1.02
N VAL A 98 6.06 -9.89 1.90
CA VAL A 98 6.06 -8.44 2.02
C VAL A 98 7.21 -7.88 1.21
N GLU A 99 6.92 -6.93 0.33
CA GLU A 99 7.90 -6.35 -0.60
C GLU A 99 7.96 -4.83 -0.47
N CYS A 100 9.17 -4.26 -0.45
CA CYS A 100 9.37 -2.81 -0.49
C CYS A 100 9.67 -2.37 -1.92
N LEU A 101 8.68 -1.77 -2.58
CA LEU A 101 8.74 -1.32 -3.97
C LEU A 101 9.34 0.09 -4.05
N GLY A 102 10.41 0.23 -4.82
CA GLY A 102 11.23 1.43 -4.89
C GLY A 102 11.53 1.88 -6.32
N HIS A 103 12.71 2.46 -6.51
CA HIS A 103 13.14 2.92 -7.83
C HIS A 103 13.10 1.79 -8.87
N GLY A 104 12.58 2.08 -10.06
CA GLY A 104 12.40 1.09 -11.14
C GLY A 104 11.07 0.31 -11.07
N SER A 105 10.30 0.46 -10.00
CA SER A 105 8.95 -0.08 -9.88
C SER A 105 7.89 0.97 -10.26
N TYR A 106 6.72 0.50 -10.67
CA TYR A 106 5.54 1.32 -10.92
C TYR A 106 4.37 0.82 -10.08
N LEU A 107 3.50 1.74 -9.67
CA LEU A 107 2.28 1.43 -8.96
C LEU A 107 1.09 2.05 -9.68
N GLY A 108 0.03 1.25 -9.87
CA GLY A 108 -1.27 1.76 -10.28
C GLY A 108 -1.90 2.52 -9.12
N VAL A 109 -2.01 3.83 -9.26
CA VAL A 109 -2.59 4.73 -8.26
C VAL A 109 -4.00 5.09 -8.69
N PRO A 110 -5.04 4.74 -7.93
CA PRO A 110 -6.40 5.11 -8.27
C PRO A 110 -6.62 6.62 -8.09
N ARG A 111 -7.71 7.15 -8.64
CA ARG A 111 -8.08 8.55 -8.39
C ARG A 111 -8.29 8.76 -6.88
N ALA A 112 -8.03 9.98 -6.40
CA ALA A 112 -8.10 10.29 -4.97
C ALA A 112 -9.51 10.11 -4.36
N ASP A 113 -10.55 10.18 -5.18
CA ASP A 113 -11.96 9.97 -4.81
C ASP A 113 -12.40 8.49 -4.85
N THR A 114 -11.55 7.58 -5.33
CA THR A 114 -11.85 6.14 -5.38
C THR A 114 -11.57 5.49 -4.03
N VAL A 115 -12.51 5.59 -3.10
CA VAL A 115 -12.38 5.10 -1.71
C VAL A 115 -13.26 3.87 -1.42
N GLU A 116 -13.93 3.33 -2.43
CA GLU A 116 -14.83 2.19 -2.30
C GLU A 116 -14.35 0.99 -3.12
N CYS A 117 -14.48 -0.20 -2.54
CA CYS A 117 -14.27 -1.45 -3.26
C CYS A 117 -15.45 -1.71 -4.20
N THR A 118 -15.20 -1.65 -5.50
CA THR A 118 -16.24 -1.86 -6.52
C THR A 118 -16.36 -3.34 -6.91
N PRO A 119 -17.50 -3.79 -7.48
CA PRO A 119 -17.66 -5.15 -7.99
C PRO A 119 -16.62 -5.56 -9.05
N ALA A 120 -16.07 -4.58 -9.78
CA ALA A 120 -14.99 -4.79 -10.75
C ALA A 120 -13.65 -5.16 -10.08
N ARG A 121 -13.55 -5.06 -8.74
CA ARG A 121 -12.34 -5.29 -7.95
C ARG A 121 -11.15 -4.46 -8.42
N ALA A 122 -11.42 -3.24 -8.89
CA ALA A 122 -10.39 -2.28 -9.23
C ALA A 122 -9.66 -1.79 -7.96
N PRO A 123 -8.38 -1.40 -8.06
CA PRO A 123 -7.68 -0.79 -6.94
C PRO A 123 -8.38 0.47 -6.43
N TYR A 124 -8.39 0.65 -5.11
CA TYR A 124 -9.02 1.79 -4.44
C TYR A 124 -8.18 2.22 -3.23
N TRP A 125 -8.47 3.40 -2.68
CA TRP A 125 -7.87 3.89 -1.45
C TRP A 125 -8.58 3.27 -0.23
N SER A 126 -7.93 2.29 0.38
CA SER A 126 -8.33 1.74 1.69
C SER A 126 -8.13 2.78 2.79
N VAL A 127 -7.05 3.56 2.70
CA VAL A 127 -6.85 4.79 3.49
C VAL A 127 -6.59 5.94 2.51
N PRO A 128 -7.48 6.95 2.44
CA PRO A 128 -7.35 8.06 1.51
C PRO A 128 -6.07 8.88 1.69
N ILE A 129 -5.70 9.60 0.64
CA ILE A 129 -4.63 10.58 0.68
C ILE A 129 -5.21 11.98 0.94
N ASP A 130 -5.07 12.48 2.17
CA ASP A 130 -5.53 13.84 2.52
C ASP A 130 -4.65 14.93 1.89
N SER A 131 -3.37 14.61 1.63
CA SER A 131 -2.39 15.49 1.00
C SER A 131 -1.25 14.69 0.39
N ALA A 132 -0.71 15.17 -0.73
CA ALA A 132 0.45 14.57 -1.39
C ALA A 132 1.73 14.53 -0.52
N ALA A 133 1.74 15.23 0.62
CA ALA A 133 2.86 15.24 1.56
C ALA A 133 2.70 14.23 2.72
N THR A 134 1.52 13.63 2.88
CA THR A 134 1.25 12.69 3.98
C THR A 134 1.52 11.28 3.48
N LEU A 135 2.51 10.60 4.07
CA LEU A 135 2.87 9.21 3.77
C LEU A 135 2.82 8.39 5.08
N CYS A 136 2.66 7.08 4.96
CA CYS A 136 2.73 6.16 6.09
C CYS A 136 4.09 6.27 6.79
N ARG A 137 4.06 6.32 8.13
CA ARG A 137 5.28 6.29 8.94
C ARG A 137 5.93 4.90 8.83
N PRO A 138 7.20 4.76 8.44
CA PRO A 138 7.83 3.46 8.22
C PRO A 138 7.75 2.53 9.44
N LEU A 139 7.91 3.09 10.65
CA LEU A 139 7.82 2.33 11.89
C LEU A 139 6.42 1.77 12.17
N LYS A 140 5.35 2.45 11.74
CA LYS A 140 3.96 1.96 11.89
C LYS A 140 3.70 0.79 10.95
N VAL A 141 4.18 0.89 9.70
CA VAL A 141 4.13 -0.22 8.73
C VAL A 141 4.90 -1.44 9.25
N ALA A 142 6.11 -1.23 9.79
CA ALA A 142 6.89 -2.31 10.37
C ALA A 142 6.20 -3.00 11.56
N ARG A 143 5.56 -2.22 12.44
CA ARG A 143 4.79 -2.75 13.57
C ARG A 143 3.57 -3.54 13.11
N LEU A 144 2.86 -3.05 12.10
CA LEU A 144 1.75 -3.77 11.48
C LEU A 144 2.21 -5.15 10.95
N ILE A 145 3.31 -5.19 10.20
CA ILE A 145 3.85 -6.45 9.65
C ILE A 145 4.29 -7.40 10.78
N ALA A 146 5.00 -6.89 11.79
CA ALA A 146 5.47 -7.68 12.92
C ALA A 146 4.31 -8.27 13.73
N ALA A 147 3.26 -7.47 13.98
CA ALA A 147 2.05 -7.93 14.66
C ALA A 147 1.35 -9.02 13.82
N GLY A 148 1.15 -8.78 12.53
CA GLY A 148 0.49 -9.74 11.63
C GLY A 148 1.23 -11.07 11.57
N ARG A 149 2.57 -11.04 11.53
CA ARG A 149 3.40 -12.26 11.61
C ARG A 149 3.13 -13.06 12.89
N HIS A 150 2.93 -12.39 14.02
CA HIS A 150 2.69 -13.06 15.30
C HIS A 150 1.30 -13.71 15.37
N CYS A 151 0.33 -13.15 14.66
CA CYS A 151 -1.04 -13.66 14.58
C CYS A 151 -1.24 -14.71 13.48
N LEU A 152 -0.29 -14.88 12.55
CA LEU A 152 -0.37 -15.96 11.58
C LEU A 152 -0.37 -17.31 12.32
N PRO A 153 -1.29 -18.23 11.98
CA PRO A 153 -1.21 -19.58 12.51
C PRO A 153 0.16 -20.14 12.10
N THR A 154 0.89 -20.66 13.08
CA THR A 154 2.06 -21.49 12.78
C THR A 154 1.54 -22.63 11.92
N GLU A 155 1.91 -22.68 10.64
CA GLU A 155 1.66 -23.86 9.83
C GLU A 155 2.28 -25.02 10.60
N ARG A 156 1.42 -25.86 11.22
CA ARG A 156 1.87 -27.16 11.68
C ARG A 156 2.21 -27.89 10.40
N GLU A 157 3.51 -28.08 10.18
CA GLU A 157 4.01 -29.05 9.21
C GLU A 157 3.32 -30.39 9.55
N GLU A 158 2.38 -30.80 8.69
CA GLU A 158 1.87 -32.18 8.63
C GLU A 158 2.81 -33.03 7.77
#